data_AF-A0A956N465-F1
#
_entry.id   AF-A0A956N465-F1
#
_cell.length_a   1.000
_cell.length_b   1.000
_cell.length_c   1.000
_cell.angle_alpha   90.00
_cell.angle_beta   90.00
_cell.angle_gamma   90.00
#
_symmetry.space_group_name_H-M   'P 1'
#
loop_
_entity.id
_entity.type
_entity.pdbx_description
1 polymer ?
#
loop_
_entity_poly.entity_id
_entity_poly.type
_entity_poly.pdbx_seq_one_letter_code
_entity_poly.pdbx_strand_id
1 'polypeptide(L)'
;MSTQMTDRYIDLAERYSAHNYHPLPVVIEKAAGVWVHDPEGHKYMDMLAAYSAVNQGHCHPKILAALKKQAERVTLTSRAFHNDQFGPLCELLHDMTGYDKALLMNSGAEAVETAIKMARKWGYQKKGVAADRAEILVCAGNFHGRTTTIV
;
A
#
# COMPACT_ATOMS: atom_id res chain seq x y z
N MET A 1 -36.92 1.82 17.32
CA MET A 1 -35.60 1.41 17.81
C MET A 1 -34.59 2.32 17.13
N SER A 2 -33.70 2.97 17.88
CA SER A 2 -32.65 3.80 17.26
C SER A 2 -31.76 2.89 16.43
N THR A 3 -31.80 2.98 15.10
CA THR A 3 -30.87 2.25 14.23
C THR A 3 -29.46 2.74 14.58
N GLN A 4 -28.57 1.81 14.92
CA GLN A 4 -27.16 2.14 15.16
C GLN A 4 -26.56 2.68 13.85
N MET A 5 -25.67 3.67 13.93
CA MET A 5 -25.02 4.24 12.75
C MET A 5 -24.13 3.20 12.07
N THR A 6 -23.53 2.29 12.85
CA THR A 6 -22.81 1.13 12.32
C THR A 6 -23.65 0.31 11.34
N ASP A 7 -24.86 -0.12 11.71
CA ASP A 7 -25.75 -0.90 10.83
C ASP A 7 -26.07 -0.14 9.54
N ARG A 8 -26.37 1.16 9.67
CA ARG A 8 -26.66 2.02 8.52
C ARG A 8 -25.47 2.09 7.55
N TYR A 9 -24.24 2.21 8.04
CA TYR A 9 -23.06 2.28 7.17
C TYR A 9 -22.76 0.94 6.50
N ILE A 10 -22.97 -0.17 7.20
CA ILE A 10 -22.85 -1.52 6.62
C ILE A 10 -23.89 -1.71 5.51
N ASP A 11 -25.16 -1.38 5.75
CA ASP A 11 -26.23 -1.48 4.75
C ASP A 11 -25.96 -0.66 3.48
N LEU A 12 -25.36 0.52 3.64
CA LEU A 12 -24.95 1.35 2.51
C LEU A 12 -23.82 0.69 1.70
N ALA A 13 -22.82 0.12 2.37
CA ALA A 13 -21.74 -0.60 1.70
C ALA A 13 -22.27 -1.85 0.97
N GLU A 14 -23.13 -2.63 1.61
CA GLU A 14 -23.76 -3.82 1.01
C GLU A 14 -24.56 -3.48 -0.25
N ARG A 15 -25.24 -2.32 -0.25
CA ARG A 15 -26.05 -1.89 -1.39
C ARG A 15 -25.22 -1.37 -2.56
N TYR A 16 -24.12 -0.66 -2.29
CA TYR A 16 -23.44 0.15 -3.29
C TYR A 16 -22.01 -0.30 -3.63
N SER A 17 -21.45 -1.29 -2.92
CA SER A 17 -20.10 -1.81 -3.16
C SER A 17 -20.11 -3.21 -3.77
N ALA A 18 -19.01 -3.59 -4.43
CA ALA A 18 -18.82 -4.95 -4.91
C ALA A 18 -18.55 -5.90 -3.72
N HIS A 19 -19.14 -7.09 -3.74
CA HIS A 19 -19.03 -8.09 -2.66
C HIS A 19 -17.79 -8.97 -2.81
N ASN A 20 -16.60 -8.39 -2.69
CA ASN A 20 -15.31 -9.07 -2.82
C ASN A 20 -14.52 -9.17 -1.49
N TYR A 21 -15.13 -8.75 -0.39
CA TYR A 21 -14.63 -8.88 0.97
C TYR A 21 -15.75 -9.32 1.92
N HIS A 22 -15.38 -9.87 3.06
CA HIS A 22 -16.29 -10.16 4.17
C HIS A 22 -15.75 -9.50 5.44
N PRO A 23 -15.97 -8.17 5.63
CA PRO A 23 -15.45 -7.44 6.78
C PRO A 23 -16.09 -7.92 8.09
N LEU A 24 -15.38 -7.75 9.22
CA LEU A 24 -16.02 -7.83 10.54
C LEU A 24 -17.10 -6.74 10.66
N PRO A 25 -18.20 -6.98 11.39
CA PRO A 25 -19.30 -6.02 11.53
C PRO A 25 -18.95 -4.89 12.52
N VAL A 26 -17.89 -4.14 12.21
CA VAL A 26 -17.39 -3.00 12.98
C VAL A 26 -17.09 -1.87 12.00
N VAL A 27 -17.62 -0.68 12.27
CA VAL A 27 -17.34 0.52 11.47
C VAL A 27 -16.38 1.40 12.25
N ILE A 28 -15.28 1.83 11.62
CA ILE A 28 -14.31 2.73 12.25
C ILE A 28 -14.61 4.17 11.80
N GLU A 29 -14.91 5.06 12.76
CA GLU A 29 -15.16 6.50 12.50
C GLU A 29 -13.92 7.35 12.80
N LYS A 30 -13.20 7.03 13.88
CA LYS A 30 -12.04 7.81 14.35
C LYS A 30 -10.91 6.86 14.74
N ALA A 31 -9.67 7.30 14.52
CA ALA A 31 -8.49 6.50 14.88
C ALA A 31 -7.31 7.39 15.28
N ALA A 32 -6.53 6.95 16.27
CA ALA A 32 -5.30 7.61 16.71
C ALA A 32 -4.36 6.61 17.39
N GLY A 33 -3.13 6.53 16.91
CA GLY A 33 -2.16 5.55 17.40
C GLY A 33 -2.68 4.12 17.20
N VAL A 34 -2.77 3.35 18.28
CA VAL A 34 -3.28 1.96 18.27
C VAL A 34 -4.78 1.86 18.49
N TRP A 35 -5.48 2.98 18.69
CA TRP A 35 -6.90 2.98 19.08
C TRP A 35 -7.80 3.41 17.93
N VAL A 36 -8.91 2.69 17.77
CA VAL A 36 -9.99 3.00 16.83
C VAL A 36 -11.32 3.10 17.57
N HIS A 37 -12.23 3.92 17.08
CA HIS A 37 -13.55 4.14 17.65
C HIS A 37 -14.63 3.95 16.60
N ASP A 38 -15.73 3.30 16.98
CA ASP A 38 -16.93 3.23 16.17
C ASP A 38 -17.82 4.48 16.34
N PRO A 39 -18.84 4.69 15.48
CA PRO A 39 -19.76 5.81 15.57
C PRO A 39 -20.57 5.87 16.88
N GLU A 40 -20.77 4.71 17.53
CA GLU A 40 -21.45 4.61 18.83
C GLU A 40 -20.51 4.98 20.00
N GLY A 41 -19.22 5.14 19.74
CA GLY A 41 -18.20 5.59 20.69
C GLY A 41 -17.44 4.46 21.38
N HIS A 42 -17.69 3.19 21.04
CA HIS A 42 -16.90 2.09 21.57
C HIS A 42 -15.47 2.18 21.04
N LYS A 43 -14.52 1.84 21.91
CA LYS A 43 -13.08 1.97 21.66
C LYS A 43 -12.44 0.59 21.59
N TYR A 44 -11.68 0.35 20.53
CA TYR A 44 -10.99 -0.91 20.27
C TYR A 44 -9.51 -0.67 20.06
N MET A 45 -8.68 -1.62 20.48
CA MET A 45 -7.28 -1.67 20.08
C MET A 45 -7.17 -2.34 18.71
N ASP A 46 -6.54 -1.68 17.75
CA ASP A 46 -6.30 -2.23 16.42
C ASP A 46 -5.16 -3.26 16.46
N MET A 47 -5.53 -4.53 16.40
CA MET A 47 -4.60 -5.66 16.35
C MET A 47 -4.39 -6.20 14.92
N LEU A 48 -4.86 -5.48 13.90
CA LEU A 48 -4.67 -5.82 12.48
C LEU A 48 -3.70 -4.84 11.79
N ALA A 49 -3.73 -3.56 12.16
CA ALA A 49 -2.91 -2.48 11.60
C ALA A 49 -2.99 -2.39 10.06
N ALA A 50 -4.16 -2.68 9.50
CA ALA A 50 -4.42 -2.82 8.07
C ALA A 50 -3.37 -3.71 7.36
N TYR A 51 -3.14 -4.92 7.90
CA TYR A 51 -2.13 -5.86 7.41
C TYR A 51 -0.72 -5.27 7.45
N SER A 52 -0.35 -4.67 8.58
CA SER A 52 0.97 -4.04 8.83
C SER A 52 1.27 -2.81 7.96
N ALA A 53 0.26 -2.14 7.41
CA ALA A 53 0.44 -0.86 6.72
C ALA A 53 0.52 0.33 7.70
N VAL A 54 -0.14 0.23 8.86
CA VAL A 54 -0.26 1.30 9.86
C VAL A 54 0.72 1.06 11.02
N ASN A 55 1.96 0.71 10.73
CA ASN A 55 2.97 0.35 11.74
C ASN A 55 3.29 1.50 12.71
N GLN A 56 3.18 2.74 12.25
CA GLN A 56 3.42 3.96 13.02
C GLN A 56 2.20 4.39 13.85
N GLY A 57 1.07 3.66 13.74
CA GLY A 57 -0.21 4.03 14.33
C GLY A 57 -1.02 5.01 13.46
N HIS A 58 -2.34 4.95 13.64
CA HIS A 58 -3.29 5.78 12.90
C HIS A 58 -3.03 7.27 13.14
N CYS A 59 -3.12 8.06 12.07
CA CYS A 59 -2.99 9.52 12.10
C CYS A 59 -1.71 10.02 12.80
N HIS A 60 -0.58 9.32 12.64
CA HIS A 60 0.68 9.71 13.28
C HIS A 60 1.05 11.18 12.96
N PRO A 61 1.31 12.03 13.98
CA PRO A 61 1.34 13.49 13.81
C PRO A 61 2.43 13.96 12.85
N LYS A 62 3.60 13.31 12.83
CA LYS A 62 4.69 13.66 11.89
C LYS A 62 4.31 13.35 10.44
N ILE A 63 3.62 12.23 10.18
CA ILE A 63 3.23 11.82 8.83
C ILE A 63 2.12 12.75 8.33
N LEU A 64 1.13 13.03 9.17
CA LEU A 64 0.04 13.94 8.83
C LEU A 64 0.54 15.37 8.55
N ALA A 65 1.48 15.88 9.35
CA ALA A 65 2.09 17.19 9.11
C ALA A 65 2.88 17.24 7.79
N ALA A 66 3.67 16.22 7.48
CA ALA A 66 4.40 16.13 6.22
C ALA A 66 3.46 16.07 5.02
N LEU A 67 2.37 15.27 5.11
CA LEU A 67 1.34 15.18 4.09
C LEU A 67 0.70 16.54 3.80
N LYS A 68 0.19 17.22 4.84
CA LYS A 68 -0.46 18.54 4.69
C LYS A 68 0.47 19.57 4.07
N LYS A 69 1.70 19.67 4.59
CA LYS A 69 2.71 20.62 4.09
C LYS A 69 3.03 20.40 2.61
N GLN A 70 3.15 19.15 2.16
CA GLN A 70 3.46 18.87 0.76
C GLN A 70 2.24 19.05 -0.15
N ALA A 71 1.05 18.69 0.32
CA ALA A 71 -0.21 18.82 -0.43
C ALA A 71 -0.55 20.29 -0.77
N GLU A 72 -0.16 21.23 0.09
CA GLU A 72 -0.28 22.68 -0.16
C GLU A 72 0.72 23.22 -1.19
N ARG A 73 1.71 22.42 -1.61
CA ARG A 73 2.77 22.82 -2.55
C ARG A 73 2.60 22.14 -3.92
N VAL A 74 2.84 20.83 -3.98
CA VAL A 74 2.81 20.04 -5.21
C VAL A 74 2.49 18.58 -4.85
N THR A 75 1.48 18.01 -5.52
CA THR A 75 1.05 16.62 -5.29
C THR A 75 1.50 15.65 -6.40
N LEU A 76 1.34 16.02 -7.68
CA LEU A 76 1.61 15.13 -8.81
C LEU A 76 2.17 15.89 -10.02
N THR A 77 3.34 15.47 -10.49
CA THR A 77 4.00 16.04 -11.69
C THR A 77 4.15 15.04 -12.84
N SER A 78 3.68 13.80 -12.66
CA SER A 78 4.12 12.64 -13.47
C SER A 78 5.65 12.47 -13.43
N ARG A 79 6.18 11.54 -14.26
CA ARG A 79 7.62 11.37 -14.50
C ARG A 79 8.12 12.17 -15.70
N ALA A 80 7.25 12.89 -16.40
CA ALA A 80 7.62 13.78 -17.50
C ALA A 80 8.32 15.06 -17.01
N PHE A 81 8.08 15.45 -15.75
CA PHE A 81 8.74 16.59 -15.11
C PHE A 81 9.48 16.12 -13.85
N HIS A 82 10.58 16.80 -13.54
CA HIS A 82 11.24 16.65 -12.25
C HIS A 82 10.43 17.36 -11.16
N ASN A 83 10.51 16.84 -9.93
CA ASN A 83 10.03 17.51 -8.73
C ASN A 83 11.12 17.49 -7.66
N ASP A 84 11.00 18.39 -6.70
CA ASP A 84 12.01 18.65 -5.67
C ASP A 84 12.07 17.59 -4.55
N GLN A 85 11.11 16.65 -4.48
CA GLN A 85 11.08 15.60 -3.45
C GLN A 85 11.63 14.25 -3.93
N PHE A 86 11.59 13.96 -5.23
CA PHE A 86 11.97 12.64 -5.74
C PHE A 86 13.46 12.31 -5.56
N GLY A 87 14.35 13.27 -5.79
CA GLY A 87 15.79 13.10 -5.61
C GLY A 87 16.18 12.81 -4.16
N PRO A 88 15.80 13.67 -3.20
CA PRO A 88 16.04 13.43 -1.77
C PRO A 88 15.47 12.11 -1.25
N LEU A 89 14.31 11.69 -1.75
CA LEU A 89 13.75 10.38 -1.40
C LEU A 89 14.60 9.22 -1.93
N CYS A 90 15.14 9.32 -3.14
CA CYS A 90 16.05 8.30 -3.68
C CYS A 90 17.35 8.20 -2.87
N GLU A 91 17.91 9.35 -2.46
CA GLU A 91 19.11 9.41 -1.60
C GLU A 91 18.84 8.77 -0.24
N LEU A 92 17.74 9.13 0.43
CA LEU A 92 17.34 8.53 1.69
C LEU A 92 17.22 6.99 1.60
N LEU A 93 16.63 6.49 0.51
CA LEU A 93 16.49 5.05 0.28
C LEU A 93 17.85 4.38 0.03
N HIS A 94 18.76 5.04 -0.69
CA HIS A 94 20.13 4.56 -0.88
C HIS A 94 20.83 4.40 0.47
N ASP A 95 20.85 5.46 1.29
CA ASP A 95 21.53 5.46 2.58
C ASP A 95 20.94 4.43 3.55
N MET A 96 19.61 4.23 3.51
CA MET A 96 18.92 3.29 4.39
C MET A 96 19.12 1.83 4.00
N THR A 97 19.26 1.53 2.69
CA THR A 97 19.22 0.15 2.19
C THR A 97 20.53 -0.34 1.58
N GLY A 98 21.46 0.57 1.26
CA GLY A 98 22.71 0.28 0.55
C GLY A 98 22.55 -0.03 -0.94
N TYR A 99 21.34 0.05 -1.51
CA TYR A 99 21.12 -0.19 -2.94
C TYR A 99 21.43 1.05 -3.79
N ASP A 100 22.04 0.84 -4.96
CA ASP A 100 22.45 1.92 -5.86
C ASP A 100 21.29 2.74 -6.45
N LYS A 101 20.10 2.13 -6.59
CA LYS A 101 18.94 2.74 -7.26
C LYS A 101 17.63 2.29 -6.63
N ALA A 102 16.65 3.20 -6.61
CA ALA A 102 15.27 2.93 -6.24
C ALA A 102 14.32 3.16 -7.43
N LEU A 103 13.25 2.38 -7.50
CA LEU A 103 12.14 2.59 -8.42
C LEU A 103 10.83 2.52 -7.64
N LEU A 104 10.13 3.65 -7.56
CA LEU A 104 8.92 3.80 -6.76
C LEU A 104 7.67 3.46 -7.59
N MET A 105 6.76 2.71 -6.96
CA MET A 105 5.44 2.35 -7.45
C MET A 105 4.39 2.69 -6.38
N ASN A 106 3.11 2.43 -6.65
CA ASN A 106 2.01 2.82 -5.74
C ASN A 106 1.57 1.66 -4.85
N SER A 107 1.56 0.43 -5.39
CA SER A 107 1.10 -0.77 -4.69
C SER A 107 2.19 -1.84 -4.56
N GLY A 108 1.99 -2.76 -3.60
CA GLY A 108 2.84 -3.95 -3.47
C GLY A 108 2.85 -4.83 -4.72
N ALA A 109 1.69 -4.99 -5.38
CA ALA A 109 1.58 -5.78 -6.61
C ALA A 109 2.43 -5.19 -7.75
N GLU A 110 2.36 -3.86 -7.96
CA GLU A 110 3.19 -3.17 -8.95
C GLU A 110 4.70 -3.30 -8.65
N ALA A 111 5.08 -3.25 -7.37
CA ALA A 111 6.47 -3.44 -6.95
C ALA A 111 6.97 -4.86 -7.29
N VAL A 112 6.17 -5.89 -7.01
CA VAL A 112 6.50 -7.28 -7.34
C VAL A 112 6.54 -7.51 -8.86
N GLU A 113 5.57 -6.99 -9.61
CA GLU A 113 5.61 -7.07 -11.08
C GLU A 113 6.86 -6.42 -11.66
N THR A 114 7.24 -5.27 -11.12
CA THR A 114 8.44 -4.54 -11.54
C THR A 114 9.70 -5.36 -11.24
N ALA A 115 9.77 -5.99 -10.06
CA ALA A 115 10.87 -6.88 -9.69
C ALA A 115 10.96 -8.09 -10.64
N ILE A 116 9.84 -8.74 -10.96
CA ILE A 116 9.78 -9.86 -11.91
C ILE A 116 10.25 -9.42 -13.31
N LYS A 117 9.77 -8.26 -13.79
CA LYS A 117 10.19 -7.70 -15.08
C LYS A 117 11.68 -7.39 -15.12
N MET A 118 12.21 -6.84 -14.04
CA MET A 118 13.64 -6.55 -13.90
C MET A 118 14.46 -7.85 -13.92
N ALA A 119 14.05 -8.87 -13.15
CA ALA A 119 14.72 -10.17 -13.09
C ALA A 119 14.73 -10.87 -14.46
N ARG A 120 13.59 -10.90 -15.16
CA ARG A 120 13.49 -11.46 -16.52
C ARG A 120 14.37 -10.70 -17.52
N LYS A 121 14.29 -9.37 -17.53
CA LYS A 121 15.13 -8.53 -18.41
C LYS A 121 16.62 -8.78 -18.18
N TRP A 122 17.06 -8.84 -16.93
CA TRP A 122 18.44 -9.18 -16.59
C TRP A 122 18.80 -10.61 -17.00
N GLY A 123 17.91 -11.57 -16.79
CA GLY A 123 18.06 -12.96 -17.22
C GLY A 123 18.36 -13.07 -18.72
N TYR A 124 17.63 -12.34 -19.54
CA TYR A 124 17.84 -12.30 -20.99
C TYR A 124 19.12 -11.52 -21.39
N GLN A 125 19.34 -10.33 -20.82
CA GLN A 125 20.39 -9.42 -21.30
C GLN A 125 21.78 -9.70 -20.72
N LYS A 126 21.86 -10.32 -19.54
CA LYS A 126 23.12 -10.49 -18.79
C LYS A 126 23.43 -11.94 -18.48
N LYS A 127 22.44 -12.71 -18.03
CA LYS A 127 22.65 -14.14 -17.72
C LYS A 127 22.66 -15.02 -18.98
N GLY A 128 22.01 -14.58 -20.06
CA GLY A 128 21.95 -15.33 -21.32
C GLY A 128 20.85 -16.40 -21.36
N VAL A 129 19.77 -16.23 -20.58
CA VAL A 129 18.59 -17.10 -20.68
C VAL A 129 17.99 -16.93 -22.09
N ALA A 130 17.61 -18.03 -22.73
CA ALA A 130 16.96 -17.98 -24.05
C ALA A 130 15.63 -17.22 -24.00
N ALA A 131 15.25 -16.58 -25.11
CA ALA A 131 14.00 -15.84 -25.22
C ALA A 131 12.80 -16.72 -24.79
N ASP A 132 11.91 -16.15 -23.98
CA ASP A 132 10.70 -16.81 -23.45
C ASP A 132 10.96 -18.08 -22.62
N ARG A 133 12.19 -18.27 -22.13
CA ARG A 133 12.59 -19.39 -21.27
C ARG A 133 12.94 -18.97 -19.84
N ALA A 134 12.67 -17.73 -19.45
CA ALA A 134 12.93 -17.28 -18.07
C ALA A 134 11.82 -17.75 -17.12
N GLU A 135 12.23 -18.56 -16.14
CA GLU A 135 11.37 -19.02 -15.06
C GLU A 135 11.61 -18.22 -13.78
N ILE A 136 10.56 -18.00 -13.00
CA ILE A 136 10.62 -17.39 -11.67
C ILE A 136 10.16 -18.44 -10.68
N LEU A 137 11.04 -18.81 -9.75
CA LEU A 137 10.71 -19.75 -8.70
C LEU A 137 9.97 -19.04 -7.57
N VAL A 138 8.87 -19.63 -7.11
CA VAL A 138 8.05 -19.11 -6.01
C VAL A 138 7.64 -20.22 -5.06
N CYS A 139 7.32 -19.86 -3.82
CA CYS A 139 6.87 -20.81 -2.80
C CYS A 139 5.37 -21.08 -2.91
N ALA A 140 4.95 -22.30 -2.58
CA ALA A 140 3.52 -22.63 -2.43
C ALA A 140 2.90 -21.79 -1.29
N GLY A 141 1.68 -21.29 -1.50
CA GLY A 141 0.96 -20.47 -0.51
C GLY A 141 1.46 -19.02 -0.37
N ASN A 142 2.29 -18.55 -1.30
CA ASN A 142 2.71 -17.15 -1.32
C ASN A 142 1.53 -16.20 -1.65
N PHE A 143 1.71 -14.90 -1.35
CA PHE A 143 0.78 -13.85 -1.75
C PHE A 143 1.53 -12.59 -2.18
N HIS A 144 1.38 -12.18 -3.44
CA HIS A 144 2.09 -11.03 -4.00
C HIS A 144 1.18 -10.00 -4.69
N GLY A 145 -0.14 -10.09 -4.45
CA GLY A 145 -1.14 -9.20 -5.02
C GLY A 145 -2.28 -9.93 -5.73
N ARG A 146 -2.97 -9.24 -6.63
CA ARG A 146 -4.16 -9.75 -7.33
C ARG A 146 -4.17 -9.50 -8.85
N THR A 147 -3.02 -9.17 -9.45
CA THR A 147 -2.94 -9.08 -10.91
C THR A 147 -2.81 -10.47 -11.53
N THR A 148 -3.02 -10.59 -12.84
CA THR A 148 -3.05 -11.89 -13.52
C THR A 148 -1.68 -12.54 -13.71
N THR A 149 -0.58 -11.80 -13.49
CA THR A 149 0.77 -12.18 -13.95
C THR A 149 1.78 -12.36 -12.83
N ILE A 150 1.50 -11.81 -11.64
CA ILE A 150 2.32 -12.04 -10.45
C ILE A 150 2.28 -13.51 -10.05
N VAL A 151 3.42 -14.00 -9.57
CA VAL A 151 3.68 -15.39 -9.20
C VAL A 151 3.82 -15.54 -7.70
#